data_AF-A0AAP0CVM3-F1
#
_entry.id   AF-A0AAP0CVM3-F1
#
_cell.length_a   1.000
_cell.length_b   1.000
_cell.length_c   1.000
_cell.angle_alpha   90.00
_cell.angle_beta   90.00
_cell.angle_gamma   90.00
#
_symmetry.space_group_name_H-M   'P 1'
#
loop_
_entity.id
_entity.type
_entity.pdbx_description
1 polymer ?
#
loop_
_entity_poly.entity_id
_entity_poly.type
_entity_poly.pdbx_seq_one_letter_code
_entity_poly.pdbx_strand_id
1 'polypeptide(L)'
;MEVNLVDAHGLSKSDFFNKIDPYVLIQYRSQEHKSSIAKGQGKNPKWNEKFTFRVDYPGADEQPTLVLKIMDHDTFSSDDYLGQTTIYLKELLELGVENGTAELRAQKYSVVDSSQSYSGDIRVGLTFTPRVEDETYEEEFGGWKENQWKLFCNSTNLFDEVLNANSVKLMATHYSTVAVTVTFVLSVISVLLLKPQKNLFTTIKHVNVKDHGAVGDGKTDDSLVTGNVTASLKNAWPNNVDTWIKFEHVTNLVITGPGSFNGNGGSWWNQCEALAFHDCRGLTLNGLTSINSPRNHISINACDGATITNINLKAPENASNTDGIDISATNGVNVNGGNIGTGDDCIAINGGSYNINITNLNCGPGHGISVGSLGRIPSVKEVVSNVKVSSVNFFNTQNGVRIKTVKDGSGSASNITFSGIGMNGVQNPIVLSQFYCPHKNCTHKSYSQAVQISGVTFYDIHGTSAGPNAIDIECANENSCVGVALSKINIQPAKGQSGVISICKNANVQSSVVSPPLNCTPLAAASLIEMPLDYNHNDKSQQEAIATT
;
A
#
# COMPACT_ATOMS: atom_id res chain seq x y z
N MET A 1 12.70 14.02 -7.88
CA MET A 1 11.76 14.20 -9.00
C MET A 1 12.55 14.61 -10.24
N GLU A 2 12.42 13.86 -11.34
CA GLU A 2 12.93 14.21 -12.67
C GLU A 2 11.82 14.90 -13.48
N VAL A 3 12.16 15.99 -14.17
CA VAL A 3 11.31 16.75 -15.07
C VAL A 3 11.87 16.59 -16.48
N ASN A 4 11.12 15.96 -17.36
CA ASN A 4 11.44 15.80 -18.78
C ASN A 4 10.76 16.92 -19.59
N LEU A 5 11.51 17.96 -19.92
CA LEU A 5 11.08 19.09 -20.74
C LEU A 5 11.25 18.74 -22.23
N VAL A 6 10.15 18.57 -22.95
CA VAL A 6 10.17 18.08 -24.33
C VAL A 6 10.25 19.25 -25.32
N ASP A 7 9.14 19.98 -25.47
CA ASP A 7 9.02 21.10 -26.40
C ASP A 7 7.88 22.04 -26.01
N ALA A 8 7.80 23.19 -26.69
CA ALA A 8 6.64 24.07 -26.64
C ALA A 8 6.12 24.30 -28.05
N HIS A 9 4.84 24.66 -28.15
CA HIS A 9 4.17 24.89 -29.42
C HIS A 9 3.28 26.12 -29.36
N GLY A 10 3.37 26.96 -30.39
CA GLY A 10 2.50 28.12 -30.54
C GLY A 10 2.74 29.24 -29.53
N LEU A 11 3.98 29.42 -29.07
CA LEU A 11 4.31 30.52 -28.16
C LEU A 11 4.00 31.87 -28.82
N SER A 12 3.29 32.74 -28.10
CA SER A 12 3.00 34.12 -28.53
C SER A 12 4.01 35.09 -27.97
N LYS A 13 4.47 36.02 -28.81
CA LYS A 13 5.17 37.24 -28.41
C LYS A 13 4.41 38.44 -28.96
N SER A 14 4.42 39.55 -28.22
CA SER A 14 3.83 40.84 -28.60
C SER A 14 4.59 41.56 -29.73
N ASP A 15 5.86 41.22 -29.97
CA ASP A 15 6.75 42.03 -30.81
C ASP A 15 7.11 41.38 -32.16
N PHE A 16 6.84 42.12 -33.23
CA PHE A 16 6.70 41.62 -34.61
C PHE A 16 8.03 41.40 -35.37
N PHE A 17 9.20 41.72 -34.78
CA PHE A 17 10.48 41.74 -35.51
C PHE A 17 11.67 41.01 -34.86
N ASN A 18 11.54 40.45 -33.66
CA ASN A 18 12.62 39.69 -33.00
C ASN A 18 12.42 38.18 -33.13
N LYS A 19 13.53 37.46 -33.37
CA LYS A 19 13.55 35.99 -33.33
C LYS A 19 13.41 35.57 -31.87
N ILE A 20 12.42 34.73 -31.59
CA ILE A 20 12.23 34.15 -30.26
C ILE A 20 13.29 33.05 -30.09
N ASP A 21 14.12 33.22 -29.07
CA ASP A 21 15.15 32.30 -28.61
C ASP A 21 14.76 31.80 -27.20
N PRO A 22 13.73 30.93 -27.10
CA PRO A 22 13.10 30.68 -25.83
C PRO A 22 13.93 29.73 -24.95
N TYR A 23 13.85 29.95 -23.64
CA TYR A 23 14.32 29.05 -22.61
C TYR A 23 13.31 28.98 -21.46
N VAL A 24 13.41 27.96 -20.62
CA VAL A 24 12.48 27.71 -19.52
C VAL A 24 13.21 27.79 -18.19
N LEU A 25 12.67 28.58 -17.26
CA LEU A 25 12.99 28.55 -15.85
C LEU A 25 12.00 27.60 -15.15
N ILE A 26 12.52 26.53 -14.56
CA ILE A 26 11.73 25.48 -13.91
C ILE A 26 11.98 25.60 -12.42
N GLN A 27 10.94 25.97 -11.67
CA GLN A 27 11.03 26.33 -10.26
C GLN A 27 10.18 25.40 -9.39
N TYR A 28 10.79 24.85 -8.34
CA TYR A 28 10.13 24.10 -7.26
C TYR A 28 10.65 24.60 -5.91
N ARG A 29 9.78 25.21 -5.10
CA ARG A 29 10.16 25.89 -3.84
C ARG A 29 11.35 26.84 -4.07
N SER A 30 12.47 26.63 -3.38
CA SER A 30 13.71 27.42 -3.49
C SER A 30 14.67 26.92 -4.59
N GLN A 31 14.37 25.81 -5.27
CA GLN A 31 15.17 25.27 -6.37
C GLN A 31 14.70 25.84 -7.70
N GLU A 32 15.65 26.24 -8.55
CA GLU A 32 15.39 26.72 -9.90
C GLU A 32 16.44 26.14 -10.87
N HIS A 33 15.98 25.67 -12.02
CA HIS A 33 16.83 25.25 -13.14
C HIS A 33 16.49 26.04 -14.40
N LYS A 34 17.49 26.31 -15.25
CA LYS A 34 17.34 26.99 -16.54
C LYS A 34 17.68 26.02 -17.68
N SER A 35 16.81 25.92 -18.67
CA SER A 35 17.06 25.13 -19.88
C SER A 35 18.07 25.79 -20.82
N SER A 36 18.53 25.04 -21.82
CA SER A 36 19.23 25.65 -22.94
C SER A 36 18.33 26.64 -23.69
N ILE A 37 18.96 27.62 -24.32
CA ILE A 37 18.29 28.61 -25.17
C ILE A 37 18.09 27.97 -26.53
N ALA A 38 16.83 27.83 -26.95
CA ALA A 38 16.46 27.26 -28.24
C ALA A 38 16.66 28.29 -29.38
N LYS A 39 17.92 28.69 -29.60
CA LYS A 39 18.29 29.75 -30.56
C LYS A 39 17.79 29.45 -31.97
N GLY A 40 17.03 30.38 -32.53
CA GLY A 40 16.47 30.32 -33.87
C GLY A 40 15.30 29.34 -34.04
N GLN A 41 14.78 28.73 -32.96
CA GLN A 41 13.66 27.79 -33.04
C GLN A 41 12.27 28.46 -32.95
N GLY A 42 12.21 29.74 -32.55
CA GLY A 42 10.99 30.54 -32.65
C GLY A 42 9.87 30.03 -31.74
N LYS A 43 8.64 30.01 -32.27
CA LYS A 43 7.41 29.68 -31.52
C LYS A 43 7.24 28.20 -31.17
N ASN A 44 8.07 27.32 -31.74
CA ASN A 44 7.96 25.87 -31.57
C ASN A 44 9.31 25.24 -31.16
N PRO A 45 9.89 25.68 -30.04
CA PRO A 45 11.19 25.21 -29.59
C PRO A 45 11.15 23.77 -29.07
N LYS A 46 12.26 23.05 -29.26
CA LYS A 46 12.50 21.71 -28.69
C LYS A 46 13.75 21.74 -27.83
N TRP A 47 13.62 21.22 -26.61
CA TRP A 47 14.71 21.10 -25.65
C TRP A 47 15.11 19.63 -25.46
N ASN A 48 14.15 18.75 -25.19
CA ASN A 48 14.39 17.34 -24.81
C ASN A 48 15.43 17.23 -23.67
N GLU A 49 15.26 18.07 -22.65
CA GLU A 49 16.17 18.18 -21.50
C GLU A 49 15.52 17.59 -20.24
N LYS A 50 16.36 17.01 -19.37
CA LYS A 50 15.94 16.45 -18.09
C LYS A 50 16.53 17.25 -16.93
N PHE A 51 15.70 17.57 -15.94
CA PHE A 51 16.10 18.31 -14.73
C PHE A 51 15.72 17.53 -13.49
N THR A 52 16.54 17.55 -12.45
CA THR A 52 16.30 16.81 -11.21
C THR A 52 16.11 17.75 -10.03
N PHE A 53 15.00 17.61 -9.33
CA PHE A 53 14.66 18.35 -8.12
C PHE A 53 14.64 17.43 -6.90
N ARG A 54 15.16 17.92 -5.77
CA ARG A 54 14.90 17.31 -4.45
C ARG A 54 13.51 17.74 -3.98
N VAL A 55 12.67 16.78 -3.60
CA VAL A 55 11.28 17.04 -3.27
C VAL A 55 10.95 16.34 -1.95
N ASP A 56 10.44 17.11 -0.99
CA ASP A 56 10.02 16.60 0.32
C ASP A 56 8.56 16.13 0.25
N TYR A 57 8.21 15.14 1.09
CA TYR A 57 6.82 14.68 1.19
C TYR A 57 5.95 15.79 1.80
N PRO A 58 4.83 16.17 1.15
CA PRO A 58 3.99 17.27 1.63
C PRO A 58 3.23 16.87 2.91
N GLY A 59 3.08 17.81 3.85
CA GLY A 59 2.14 17.65 4.96
C GLY A 59 0.68 17.64 4.49
N ALA A 60 -0.26 17.20 5.34
CA ALA A 60 -1.67 17.00 4.98
C ALA A 60 -2.33 18.21 4.27
N ASP A 61 -1.94 19.43 4.66
CA ASP A 61 -2.49 20.70 4.13
C ASP A 61 -1.62 21.35 3.03
N GLU A 62 -0.48 20.76 2.65
CA GLU A 62 0.41 21.33 1.64
C GLU A 62 0.04 20.91 0.21
N GLN A 63 0.08 21.86 -0.74
CA GLN A 63 -0.09 21.62 -2.18
C GLN A 63 1.19 21.99 -2.94
N PRO A 64 2.16 21.08 -3.07
CA PRO A 64 3.40 21.37 -3.78
C PRO A 64 3.14 21.61 -5.27
N THR A 65 3.76 22.64 -5.84
CA THR A 65 3.63 23.01 -7.25
C THR A 65 5.00 23.16 -7.93
N LEU A 66 5.07 22.79 -9.20
CA LEU A 66 6.18 23.05 -10.12
C LEU A 66 5.76 24.18 -11.06
N VAL A 67 6.53 25.26 -11.12
CA VAL A 67 6.25 26.40 -11.98
C VAL A 67 7.27 26.41 -13.12
N LEU A 68 6.79 26.46 -14.36
CA LEU A 68 7.64 26.58 -15.55
C LEU A 68 7.37 27.94 -16.19
N LYS A 69 8.35 28.84 -16.15
CA LYS A 69 8.30 30.16 -16.78
C LYS A 69 9.10 30.13 -18.08
N ILE A 70 8.49 30.53 -19.18
CA ILE A 70 9.11 30.60 -20.49
C ILE A 70 9.57 32.04 -20.71
N MET A 71 10.85 32.17 -21.04
CA MET A 71 11.54 33.44 -21.29
C MET A 71 12.09 33.45 -22.70
N ASP A 72 12.23 34.63 -23.30
CA ASP A 72 12.92 34.87 -24.56
C ASP A 72 14.29 35.47 -24.27
N HIS A 73 15.36 34.88 -24.78
CA HIS A 73 16.71 35.41 -24.56
C HIS A 73 17.05 36.52 -25.54
N ASP A 74 17.38 37.71 -25.02
CA ASP A 74 17.85 38.82 -25.83
C ASP A 74 19.34 39.10 -25.60
N THR A 75 20.09 39.33 -26.69
CA THR A 75 21.55 39.49 -26.63
C THR A 75 21.98 40.86 -26.07
N PHE A 76 21.11 41.88 -26.15
CA PHE A 76 21.44 43.27 -25.80
C PHE A 76 20.37 43.97 -24.93
N SER A 77 19.35 43.24 -24.46
CA SER A 77 18.30 43.73 -23.56
C SER A 77 17.99 42.69 -22.49
N SER A 78 17.12 43.04 -21.54
CA SER A 78 16.58 42.06 -20.59
C SER A 78 15.71 41.04 -21.32
N ASP A 79 15.84 39.78 -20.94
CA ASP A 79 15.03 38.68 -21.47
C ASP A 79 13.52 38.91 -21.23
N ASP A 80 12.69 38.66 -22.26
CA ASP A 80 11.24 38.88 -22.21
C ASP A 80 10.48 37.68 -21.64
N TYR A 81 9.50 37.92 -20.78
CA TYR A 81 8.62 36.85 -20.27
C TYR A 81 7.52 36.49 -21.29
N LEU A 82 7.44 35.22 -21.69
CA LEU A 82 6.48 34.72 -22.67
C LEU A 82 5.25 34.04 -22.05
N GLY A 83 5.37 33.58 -20.81
CA GLY A 83 4.28 32.96 -20.06
C GLY A 83 4.76 31.89 -19.09
N GLN A 84 3.84 31.30 -18.33
CA GLN A 84 4.14 30.22 -17.40
C GLN A 84 3.05 29.17 -17.34
N THR A 85 3.39 28.02 -16.79
CA THR A 85 2.41 27.01 -16.37
C THR A 85 2.75 26.50 -14.97
N THR A 86 1.73 26.00 -14.27
CA THR A 86 1.86 25.46 -12.91
C THR A 86 1.34 24.03 -12.89
N ILE A 87 2.15 23.10 -12.42
CA ILE A 87 1.81 21.68 -12.29
C ILE A 87 1.71 21.35 -10.80
N TYR A 88 0.57 20.80 -10.37
CA TYR A 88 0.38 20.34 -8.99
C TYR A 88 1.01 18.96 -8.82
N LEU A 89 1.87 18.82 -7.80
CA LEU A 89 2.72 17.64 -7.62
C LEU A 89 2.19 16.67 -6.56
N LYS A 90 1.20 17.07 -5.74
CA LYS A 90 0.75 16.30 -4.57
C LYS A 90 0.50 14.83 -4.91
N GLU A 91 -0.33 14.58 -5.91
CA GLU A 91 -0.69 13.24 -6.37
C GLU A 91 0.53 12.47 -6.91
N LEU A 92 1.39 13.09 -7.72
CA LEU A 92 2.61 12.45 -8.23
C LEU A 92 3.54 12.01 -7.09
N LEU A 93 3.66 12.83 -6.04
CA LEU A 93 4.53 12.55 -4.91
C LEU A 93 3.96 11.45 -4.01
N GLU A 94 2.67 11.52 -3.69
CA GLU A 94 1.95 10.48 -2.94
C GLU A 94 2.09 9.12 -3.64
N LEU A 95 1.89 9.09 -4.97
CA LEU A 95 2.02 7.87 -5.76
C LEU A 95 3.45 7.33 -5.84
N GLY A 96 4.46 8.19 -5.96
CA GLY A 96 5.83 7.68 -6.01
C GLY A 96 6.32 7.21 -4.64
N VAL A 97 5.78 7.74 -3.54
CA VAL A 97 6.02 7.18 -2.20
C VAL A 97 5.30 5.84 -2.04
N GLU A 98 4.04 5.73 -2.47
CA GLU A 98 3.27 4.48 -2.34
C GLU A 98 3.81 3.36 -3.26
N ASN A 99 4.18 3.69 -4.49
CA ASN A 99 4.54 2.70 -5.53
C ASN A 99 6.05 2.61 -5.81
N GLY A 100 6.90 3.30 -5.04
CA GLY A 100 8.36 3.36 -5.24
C GLY A 100 8.81 4.16 -6.47
N THR A 101 7.94 4.40 -7.44
CA THR A 101 8.10 5.41 -8.49
C THR A 101 6.74 5.78 -9.06
N ALA A 102 6.57 7.03 -9.49
CA ALA A 102 5.41 7.48 -10.23
C ALA A 102 5.85 8.25 -11.46
N GLU A 103 5.25 7.93 -12.61
CA GLU A 103 5.55 8.58 -13.88
C GLU A 103 4.29 9.23 -14.45
N LEU A 104 4.37 10.53 -14.68
CA LEU A 104 3.48 11.27 -15.55
C LEU A 104 4.15 11.40 -16.92
N ARG A 105 3.64 10.65 -17.90
CA ARG A 105 4.14 10.72 -19.27
C ARG A 105 4.05 12.15 -19.81
N ALA A 106 4.93 12.47 -20.75
CA ALA A 106 4.98 13.80 -21.36
C ALA A 106 3.62 14.20 -21.93
N GLN A 107 2.98 15.18 -21.30
CA GLN A 107 1.66 15.69 -21.67
C GLN A 107 1.70 17.21 -21.86
N LYS A 108 0.68 17.75 -22.53
CA LYS A 108 0.57 19.18 -22.82
C LYS A 108 0.01 19.94 -21.61
N TYR A 109 0.59 21.10 -21.34
CA TYR A 109 0.13 22.07 -20.37
C TYR A 109 -0.02 23.43 -21.05
N SER A 110 -1.14 24.10 -20.79
CA SER A 110 -1.36 25.45 -21.30
C SER A 110 -0.45 26.44 -20.58
N VAL A 111 0.17 27.32 -21.37
CA VAL A 111 1.01 28.41 -20.92
C VAL A 111 0.14 29.67 -20.86
N VAL A 112 0.23 30.44 -19.78
CA VAL A 112 -0.49 31.71 -19.61
C VAL A 112 0.49 32.87 -19.46
N ASP A 113 0.23 33.97 -20.17
CA ASP A 113 1.02 35.18 -20.08
C ASP A 113 0.68 36.03 -18.84
N SER A 114 1.31 37.21 -18.71
CA SER A 114 1.08 38.13 -17.60
C SER A 114 -0.34 38.71 -17.55
N SER A 115 -1.08 38.65 -18.66
CA SER A 115 -2.48 39.06 -18.75
C SER A 115 -3.47 37.93 -18.43
N GLN A 116 -2.97 36.75 -18.05
CA GLN A 116 -3.73 35.50 -17.90
C GLN A 116 -4.34 34.99 -19.21
N SER A 117 -3.81 35.43 -20.36
CA SER A 117 -4.24 34.95 -21.67
C SER A 117 -3.42 33.73 -22.08
N TYR A 118 -4.03 32.84 -22.86
CA TYR A 118 -3.37 31.66 -23.41
C TYR A 118 -2.20 32.06 -24.32
N SER A 119 -1.01 31.53 -24.05
CA SER A 119 0.25 31.84 -24.72
C SER A 119 0.98 30.60 -25.24
N GLY A 120 0.22 29.61 -25.70
CA GLY A 120 0.74 28.37 -26.27
C GLY A 120 0.72 27.18 -25.30
N ASP A 121 1.33 26.07 -25.72
CA ASP A 121 1.42 24.83 -24.94
C ASP A 121 2.88 24.46 -24.68
N ILE A 122 3.15 23.83 -23.54
CA ILE A 122 4.42 23.20 -23.21
C ILE A 122 4.21 21.72 -22.90
N ARG A 123 5.10 20.85 -23.38
CA ARG A 123 5.07 19.41 -23.10
C ARG A 123 6.10 19.02 -22.07
N VAL A 124 5.61 18.46 -20.96
CA VAL A 124 6.43 18.09 -19.80
C VAL A 124 6.02 16.70 -19.32
N GLY A 125 6.99 15.84 -19.08
CA GLY A 125 6.81 14.59 -18.33
C GLY A 125 7.46 14.72 -16.95
N LEU A 126 6.94 14.03 -15.96
CA LEU A 126 7.47 14.02 -14.60
C LEU A 126 7.68 12.59 -14.15
N THR A 127 8.82 12.30 -13.55
CA THR A 127 9.05 11.03 -12.86
C THR A 127 9.43 11.35 -11.42
N PHE A 128 8.66 10.88 -10.46
CA PHE A 128 9.04 10.95 -9.06
C PHE A 128 9.42 9.57 -8.57
N THR A 129 10.70 9.45 -8.23
CA THR A 129 11.23 8.31 -7.50
C THR A 129 11.68 8.87 -6.15
N PRO A 130 11.09 8.45 -5.02
CA PRO A 130 11.59 8.81 -3.69
C PRO A 130 13.06 8.42 -3.59
N ARG A 131 13.90 9.38 -3.20
CA ARG A 131 15.30 9.07 -2.90
C ARG A 131 15.35 8.47 -1.51
N VAL A 132 15.68 7.18 -1.46
CA VAL A 132 16.39 6.63 -0.32
C VAL A 132 17.80 7.23 -0.41
N GLU A 133 18.18 8.10 0.52
CA GLU A 133 19.57 8.57 0.57
C GLU A 133 20.46 7.40 1.00
N ASP A 134 21.05 6.74 0.00
CA ASP A 134 22.40 6.18 0.11
C ASP A 134 23.35 7.30 -0.39
N GLU A 135 24.24 7.77 0.49
CA GLU A 135 25.36 8.62 0.08
C GLU A 135 26.29 7.80 -0.82
N THR A 136 26.46 8.20 -2.09
CA THR A 136 27.75 8.57 -2.73
C THR A 136 27.69 8.48 -4.26
N TYR A 137 28.29 9.47 -4.92
CA TYR A 137 28.62 9.46 -6.35
C TYR A 137 29.82 8.53 -6.58
N GLU A 138 29.79 7.74 -7.66
CA GLU A 138 30.72 7.83 -8.80
C GLU A 138 30.44 6.74 -9.85
N GLU A 139 31.06 6.90 -11.01
CA GLU A 139 30.62 6.53 -12.35
C GLU A 139 30.79 5.04 -12.77
N GLU A 140 30.11 4.73 -13.89
CA GLU A 140 30.27 3.62 -14.85
C GLU A 140 31.24 2.46 -14.52
N PHE A 141 30.73 1.22 -14.55
CA PHE A 141 31.06 0.20 -15.57
C PHE A 141 30.10 -1.00 -15.41
N GLY A 142 29.73 -1.61 -16.53
CA GLY A 142 28.77 -2.71 -16.57
C GLY A 142 29.20 -4.00 -15.86
N GLY A 143 28.22 -4.82 -15.48
CA GLY A 143 28.43 -6.17 -14.98
C GLY A 143 27.22 -6.66 -14.19
N TRP A 144 26.59 -7.74 -14.64
CA TRP A 144 25.41 -8.33 -14.02
C TRP A 144 25.73 -9.10 -12.71
N LYS A 145 24.72 -9.15 -11.83
CA LYS A 145 24.43 -10.07 -10.71
C LYS A 145 25.17 -9.90 -9.37
N GLU A 146 24.40 -9.53 -8.34
CA GLU A 146 24.43 -10.18 -7.02
C GLU A 146 23.15 -9.85 -6.22
N ASN A 147 22.49 -10.88 -5.66
CA ASN A 147 21.27 -10.76 -4.85
C ASN A 147 21.62 -10.15 -3.48
N GLN A 148 20.96 -9.04 -3.12
CA GLN A 148 21.15 -8.36 -1.84
C GLN A 148 19.84 -8.37 -1.04
N TRP A 149 19.94 -8.61 0.26
CA TRP A 149 18.86 -8.51 1.23
C TRP A 149 19.31 -7.49 2.30
N LYS A 150 18.36 -6.80 2.95
CA LYS A 150 18.64 -5.70 3.90
C LYS A 150 17.91 -5.93 5.22
N LEU A 151 18.65 -5.98 6.33
CA LEU A 151 18.09 -5.98 7.69
C LEU A 151 18.23 -4.57 8.27
N PHE A 152 17.13 -3.87 8.56
CA PHE A 152 17.18 -2.55 9.20
C PHE A 152 16.85 -2.69 10.69
N CYS A 153 17.84 -2.50 11.57
CA CYS A 153 17.68 -2.31 13.03
C CYS A 153 19.04 -2.14 13.73
N ASN A 154 19.36 -0.98 14.32
CA ASN A 154 20.18 -0.96 15.54
C ASN A 154 19.85 0.26 16.43
N SER A 155 19.90 0.04 17.75
CA SER A 155 19.68 1.03 18.82
C SER A 155 21.00 1.61 19.34
N THR A 156 20.98 2.82 19.93
CA THR A 156 22.08 3.31 20.79
C THR A 156 21.63 3.78 22.17
N ASN A 157 22.19 3.10 23.18
CA ASN A 157 22.56 3.49 24.55
C ASN A 157 21.51 3.84 25.62
N LEU A 158 21.36 2.92 26.59
CA LEU A 158 21.59 3.16 28.03
C LEU A 158 21.74 1.81 28.76
N PHE A 159 22.97 1.51 29.19
CA PHE A 159 23.38 0.40 30.07
C PHE A 159 23.13 -1.04 29.59
N ASP A 160 24.08 -1.90 29.96
CA ASP A 160 24.11 -3.35 29.71
C ASP A 160 22.90 -4.09 30.29
N GLU A 161 21.76 -4.08 29.59
CA GLU A 161 20.71 -5.08 29.70
C GLU A 161 20.41 -5.68 28.32
N VAL A 162 21.33 -6.56 27.92
CA VAL A 162 21.01 -7.86 27.32
C VAL A 162 19.94 -7.84 26.21
N LEU A 163 20.41 -7.91 24.95
CA LEU A 163 19.79 -8.81 23.96
C LEU A 163 19.59 -10.16 24.66
N ASN A 164 18.42 -10.39 25.26
CA ASN A 164 18.07 -11.68 25.84
C ASN A 164 17.60 -12.59 24.70
N ALA A 165 18.46 -12.68 23.68
CA ALA A 165 18.50 -13.79 22.77
C ALA A 165 19.05 -14.97 23.56
N ASN A 166 18.23 -15.55 24.43
CA ASN A 166 18.38 -16.96 24.75
C ASN A 166 18.11 -17.70 23.43
N SER A 167 19.19 -17.88 22.65
CA SER A 167 19.26 -18.69 21.44
C SER A 167 18.32 -18.31 20.28
N VAL A 168 18.52 -17.16 19.62
CA VAL A 168 18.09 -17.03 18.21
C VAL A 168 19.21 -17.62 17.35
N LYS A 169 18.98 -18.82 16.83
CA LYS A 169 19.83 -19.46 15.82
C LYS A 169 19.04 -19.47 14.51
N LEU A 170 19.30 -18.50 13.63
CA LEU A 170 19.05 -18.67 12.20
C LEU A 170 20.07 -19.70 11.73
N MET A 171 19.70 -20.98 11.72
CA MET A 171 20.55 -22.05 11.18
C MET A 171 20.04 -22.44 9.80
N ALA A 172 20.87 -22.21 8.79
CA ALA A 172 20.75 -22.93 7.53
C ALA A 172 21.11 -24.41 7.79
N THR A 173 20.12 -25.28 7.89
CA THR A 173 20.34 -26.71 8.12
C THR A 173 20.53 -27.45 6.80
N HIS A 174 21.75 -27.95 6.56
CA HIS A 174 21.96 -29.08 5.66
C HIS A 174 21.84 -30.39 6.46
N TYR A 175 21.06 -31.35 5.94
CA TYR A 175 21.15 -32.75 6.37
C TYR A 175 22.46 -33.33 5.84
N SER A 176 23.50 -33.45 6.68
CA SER A 176 24.38 -34.64 6.74
C SER A 176 25.44 -34.53 7.86
N THR A 177 25.27 -35.39 8.89
CA THR A 177 26.30 -36.03 9.74
C THR A 177 27.34 -35.23 10.55
N VAL A 178 27.20 -35.36 11.89
CA VAL A 178 28.23 -35.53 12.96
C VAL A 178 29.20 -34.38 13.25
N ALA A 179 29.01 -33.71 14.41
CA ALA A 179 29.90 -33.77 15.60
C ALA A 179 29.55 -32.68 16.62
N VAL A 180 29.45 -33.10 17.89
CA VAL A 180 29.32 -32.27 19.09
C VAL A 180 30.70 -31.80 19.54
N THR A 181 30.89 -30.53 19.89
CA THR A 181 31.67 -30.13 21.09
C THR A 181 31.33 -28.70 21.53
N VAL A 182 31.04 -28.55 22.83
CA VAL A 182 30.86 -27.28 23.56
C VAL A 182 32.09 -27.08 24.45
N THR A 183 32.69 -25.88 24.51
CA THR A 183 33.56 -25.46 25.63
C THR A 183 33.60 -23.93 25.78
N PHE A 184 33.34 -23.44 27.00
CA PHE A 184 33.55 -22.06 27.48
C PHE A 184 35.02 -21.85 27.92
N VAL A 185 35.51 -20.59 28.03
CA VAL A 185 36.22 -19.99 29.20
C VAL A 185 37.22 -18.83 28.84
N LEU A 186 36.93 -17.65 29.44
CA LEU A 186 37.74 -16.56 30.06
C LEU A 186 38.89 -15.76 29.36
N SER A 187 38.72 -14.43 29.51
CA SER A 187 39.68 -13.38 29.99
C SER A 187 40.78 -12.81 29.07
N VAL A 188 40.92 -11.45 29.02
CA VAL A 188 41.98 -10.64 29.69
C VAL A 188 41.73 -9.12 29.47
N ILE A 189 41.93 -8.36 30.55
CA ILE A 189 41.94 -6.89 30.68
C ILE A 189 43.25 -6.29 30.13
N SER A 190 43.21 -5.11 29.50
CA SER A 190 44.25 -4.07 29.65
C SER A 190 43.75 -2.68 29.25
N VAL A 191 44.02 -1.73 30.14
CA VAL A 191 43.65 -0.30 30.14
C VAL A 191 44.68 0.51 29.34
N LEU A 192 44.26 1.50 28.55
CA LEU A 192 45.02 2.74 28.38
C LEU A 192 44.12 3.94 28.04
N LEU A 193 44.22 4.97 28.89
CA LEU A 193 43.54 6.27 28.83
C LEU A 193 44.10 7.15 27.70
N LEU A 194 43.24 7.78 26.88
CA LEU A 194 43.45 9.12 26.30
C LEU A 194 42.09 9.77 25.91
N LYS A 195 41.73 10.82 26.67
CA LYS A 195 40.88 12.03 26.44
C LYS A 195 39.80 12.10 25.32
N PRO A 196 38.76 12.94 25.52
CA PRO A 196 37.47 12.81 24.85
C PRO A 196 37.50 13.36 23.43
N GLN A 197 37.19 12.51 22.45
CA GLN A 197 36.80 12.98 21.12
C GLN A 197 35.28 12.90 20.98
N LYS A 198 34.68 14.09 20.91
CA LYS A 198 33.43 14.32 20.21
C LYS A 198 33.55 13.76 18.78
N ASN A 199 32.47 13.18 18.29
CA ASN A 199 32.29 12.49 17.01
C ASN A 199 32.33 10.96 17.12
N LEU A 200 31.25 10.37 17.65
CA LEU A 200 30.91 8.99 17.34
C LEU A 200 30.04 9.03 16.07
N PHE A 201 30.64 8.77 14.93
CA PHE A 201 29.93 8.40 13.72
C PHE A 201 29.38 6.98 13.95
N THR A 202 28.06 6.82 13.98
CA THR A 202 27.40 5.52 14.11
C THR A 202 27.30 4.86 12.75
N THR A 203 28.09 3.81 12.54
CA THR A 203 28.08 2.98 11.33
C THR A 203 26.83 2.09 11.32
N ILE A 204 26.03 2.16 10.25
CA ILE A 204 24.97 1.19 9.93
C ILE A 204 25.63 -0.20 9.85
N LYS A 205 25.22 -1.13 10.72
CA LYS A 205 25.78 -2.49 10.68
C LYS A 205 24.91 -3.35 9.77
N HIS A 206 25.32 -3.48 8.53
CA HIS A 206 24.83 -4.53 7.64
C HIS A 206 25.19 -5.87 8.29
N VAL A 207 24.21 -6.61 8.78
CA VAL A 207 24.40 -8.05 9.02
C VAL A 207 24.47 -8.67 7.63
N ASN A 208 25.35 -9.64 7.38
CA ASN A 208 25.26 -10.52 6.21
C ASN A 208 24.76 -11.93 6.65
N VAL A 209 23.63 -12.49 6.19
CA VAL A 209 23.12 -13.81 6.51
C VAL A 209 24.05 -14.88 5.97
N LYS A 210 24.90 -14.56 4.97
CA LYS A 210 26.05 -15.41 4.62
C LYS A 210 27.00 -15.59 5.81
N ASP A 211 27.17 -14.57 6.64
CA ASP A 211 27.94 -14.64 7.90
C ASP A 211 27.23 -15.49 8.98
N HIS A 212 25.96 -15.82 8.76
CA HIS A 212 25.13 -16.66 9.63
C HIS A 212 24.63 -17.94 8.93
N GLY A 213 25.29 -18.36 7.84
CA GLY A 213 25.10 -19.66 7.20
C GLY A 213 24.17 -19.70 5.98
N ALA A 214 23.57 -18.58 5.57
CA ALA A 214 22.82 -18.52 4.31
C ALA A 214 23.75 -18.68 3.10
N VAL A 215 23.31 -19.41 2.09
CA VAL A 215 24.14 -19.71 0.91
C VAL A 215 24.12 -18.52 -0.07
N GLY A 216 22.98 -17.83 -0.21
CA GLY A 216 22.85 -16.65 -1.06
C GLY A 216 23.18 -16.92 -2.53
N ASP A 217 22.87 -18.13 -3.02
CA ASP A 217 23.13 -18.58 -4.39
C ASP A 217 21.95 -18.35 -5.35
N GLY A 218 20.84 -17.82 -4.84
CA GLY A 218 19.66 -17.48 -5.63
C GLY A 218 18.90 -18.69 -6.20
N LYS A 219 19.07 -19.89 -5.61
CA LYS A 219 18.31 -21.09 -6.02
C LYS A 219 17.26 -21.50 -4.98
N THR A 220 17.61 -21.47 -3.70
CA THR A 220 16.73 -21.70 -2.53
C THR A 220 17.44 -21.12 -1.31
N ASP A 221 16.92 -20.03 -0.73
CA ASP A 221 17.42 -19.52 0.55
C ASP A 221 16.46 -19.99 1.66
N ASP A 222 16.91 -20.91 2.49
CA ASP A 222 16.11 -21.50 3.57
C ASP A 222 16.46 -20.85 4.91
N SER A 223 15.51 -20.13 5.50
CA SER A 223 15.62 -19.51 6.83
C SER A 223 14.76 -20.26 7.84
N LEU A 224 15.39 -20.87 8.83
CA LEU A 224 14.73 -21.46 9.99
C LEU A 224 14.69 -20.47 11.16
N VAL A 225 13.50 -20.02 11.53
CA VAL A 225 13.25 -19.14 12.68
C VAL A 225 12.89 -20.00 13.89
N THR A 226 13.83 -20.18 14.83
CA THR A 226 13.63 -21.02 16.03
C THR A 226 13.38 -20.24 17.32
N GLY A 227 13.58 -18.92 17.30
CA GLY A 227 13.49 -18.05 18.48
C GLY A 227 12.63 -16.81 18.22
N ASN A 228 12.60 -15.90 19.21
CA ASN A 228 11.83 -14.66 19.10
C ASN A 228 12.71 -13.54 18.56
N VAL A 229 12.40 -13.06 17.37
CA VAL A 229 12.94 -11.82 16.79
C VAL A 229 12.06 -10.68 17.28
N THR A 230 12.60 -9.74 18.05
CA THR A 230 11.81 -8.64 18.65
C THR A 230 12.35 -7.28 18.22
N ALA A 231 11.48 -6.41 17.75
CA ALA A 231 11.80 -5.04 17.37
C ALA A 231 12.04 -4.17 18.62
N SER A 232 13.01 -3.25 18.51
CA SER A 232 13.23 -2.21 19.52
C SER A 232 12.09 -1.16 19.50
N LEU A 233 11.92 -0.43 20.61
CA LEU A 233 10.94 0.66 20.73
C LEU A 233 11.23 1.81 19.76
N LYS A 234 10.22 2.64 19.46
CA LYS A 234 10.30 3.70 18.43
C LYS A 234 11.48 4.65 18.55
N ASN A 235 11.78 5.07 19.76
CA ASN A 235 12.89 5.98 20.05
C ASN A 235 14.27 5.40 19.70
N ALA A 236 14.38 4.09 19.51
CA ALA A 236 15.62 3.42 19.14
C ALA A 236 15.89 3.44 17.63
N TRP A 237 14.99 4.00 16.82
CA TRP A 237 15.06 3.91 15.37
C TRP A 237 15.17 5.29 14.70
N PRO A 238 15.80 5.36 13.52
CA PRO A 238 15.81 6.58 12.71
C PRO A 238 14.38 7.02 12.37
N ASN A 239 14.20 8.32 12.17
CA ASN A 239 13.00 8.83 11.51
C ASN A 239 12.95 8.27 10.07
N ASN A 240 11.77 7.89 9.59
CA ASN A 240 11.49 7.40 8.22
C ASN A 240 11.80 5.91 7.91
N VAL A 241 11.63 5.01 8.88
CA VAL A 241 11.64 3.55 8.61
C VAL A 241 10.22 3.12 8.22
N ASP A 242 10.06 2.64 6.99
CA ASP A 242 8.79 2.17 6.42
C ASP A 242 8.55 0.67 6.64
N THR A 243 9.61 -0.12 6.83
CA THR A 243 9.57 -1.57 7.02
C THR A 243 10.60 -2.03 8.05
N TRP A 244 10.23 -2.96 8.92
CA TRP A 244 11.14 -3.59 9.87
C TRP A 244 12.04 -4.63 9.19
N ILE A 245 11.45 -5.64 8.55
CA ILE A 245 12.19 -6.70 7.84
C ILE A 245 11.69 -6.76 6.41
N LYS A 246 12.58 -6.51 5.46
CA LYS A 246 12.27 -6.48 4.02
C LYS A 246 13.10 -7.50 3.26
N PHE A 247 12.42 -8.34 2.47
CA PHE A 247 13.03 -9.23 1.49
C PHE A 247 12.71 -8.68 0.10
N GLU A 248 13.73 -8.42 -0.71
CA GLU A 248 13.56 -7.87 -2.06
C GLU A 248 14.27 -8.73 -3.09
N HIS A 249 13.63 -8.97 -4.24
CA HIS A 249 14.23 -9.66 -5.40
C HIS A 249 14.73 -11.09 -5.10
N VAL A 250 14.09 -11.78 -4.14
CA VAL A 250 14.52 -13.13 -3.72
C VAL A 250 13.74 -14.21 -4.47
N THR A 251 14.46 -15.18 -5.03
CA THR A 251 13.86 -16.36 -5.69
C THR A 251 13.93 -17.58 -4.77
N ASN A 252 12.82 -18.29 -4.64
CA ASN A 252 12.62 -19.49 -3.84
C ASN A 252 13.01 -19.33 -2.37
N LEU A 253 12.65 -18.19 -1.77
CA LEU A 253 12.83 -17.95 -0.34
C LEU A 253 11.90 -18.87 0.45
N VAL A 254 12.44 -19.62 1.40
CA VAL A 254 11.69 -20.48 2.30
C VAL A 254 11.92 -20.01 3.73
N ILE A 255 10.89 -19.52 4.40
CA ILE A 255 10.96 -19.14 5.82
C ILE A 255 10.05 -20.09 6.62
N THR A 256 10.66 -20.82 7.55
CA THR A 256 9.96 -21.81 8.37
C THR A 256 10.38 -21.74 9.83
N GLY A 257 9.67 -22.46 10.70
CA GLY A 257 10.08 -22.71 12.07
C GLY A 257 9.14 -22.10 13.11
N PRO A 258 9.23 -22.56 14.37
CA PRO A 258 8.27 -22.21 15.43
C PRO A 258 8.51 -20.84 16.06
N GLY A 259 9.53 -20.11 15.62
CA GLY A 259 9.88 -18.81 16.17
C GLY A 259 8.86 -17.72 15.85
N SER A 260 9.04 -16.56 16.48
CA SER A 260 8.10 -15.46 16.34
C SER A 260 8.78 -14.14 15.99
N PHE A 261 8.08 -13.30 15.24
CA PHE A 261 8.43 -11.91 14.98
C PHE A 261 7.55 -11.01 15.84
N ASN A 262 8.11 -10.38 16.86
CA ASN A 262 7.41 -9.42 17.71
C ASN A 262 7.78 -7.99 17.30
N GLY A 263 6.87 -7.32 16.59
CA GLY A 263 7.07 -5.97 16.07
C GLY A 263 7.05 -4.87 17.13
N ASN A 264 6.66 -5.18 18.38
CA ASN A 264 6.60 -4.22 19.48
C ASN A 264 5.85 -2.91 19.12
N GLY A 265 4.79 -3.04 18.32
CA GLY A 265 4.16 -1.94 17.58
C GLY A 265 3.39 -0.91 18.41
N GLY A 266 3.20 -1.13 19.72
CA GLY A 266 2.39 -0.23 20.57
C GLY A 266 2.88 1.21 20.60
N SER A 267 4.18 1.47 20.37
CA SER A 267 4.74 2.83 20.28
C SER A 267 4.77 3.40 18.84
N TRP A 268 4.24 2.69 17.85
CA TRP A 268 4.53 2.86 16.42
C TRP A 268 3.34 2.84 15.48
N TRP A 269 2.14 2.49 15.94
CA TRP A 269 1.03 2.18 15.05
C TRP A 269 0.86 3.19 13.91
N ASN A 270 0.67 2.66 12.70
CA ASN A 270 0.53 3.35 11.40
C ASN A 270 1.82 3.88 10.76
N GLN A 271 3.00 3.36 11.12
CA GLN A 271 4.27 3.95 10.64
C GLN A 271 5.22 2.99 9.94
N CYS A 272 5.13 1.68 10.18
CA CYS A 272 6.11 0.72 9.69
C CYS A 272 5.48 -0.67 9.50
N GLU A 273 5.76 -1.32 8.37
CA GLU A 273 5.36 -2.70 8.07
C GLU A 273 6.27 -3.70 8.82
N ALA A 274 5.76 -4.85 9.26
CA ALA A 274 6.62 -5.82 9.96
C ALA A 274 7.47 -6.64 8.99
N LEU A 275 6.84 -7.47 8.16
CA LEU A 275 7.53 -8.37 7.23
C LEU A 275 7.10 -8.06 5.80
N ALA A 276 7.95 -7.43 5.00
CA ALA A 276 7.64 -7.13 3.61
C ALA A 276 8.44 -8.01 2.64
N PHE A 277 7.75 -8.52 1.64
CA PHE A 277 8.30 -9.29 0.52
C PHE A 277 7.97 -8.54 -0.76
N HIS A 278 9.02 -8.05 -1.42
CA HIS A 278 8.91 -7.23 -2.62
C HIS A 278 9.63 -7.91 -3.78
N ASP A 279 8.95 -8.04 -4.92
CA ASP A 279 9.50 -8.67 -6.14
C ASP A 279 10.16 -10.05 -5.88
N CYS A 280 9.54 -10.84 -5.00
CA CYS A 280 10.00 -12.18 -4.68
C CYS A 280 9.29 -13.22 -5.56
N ARG A 281 10.01 -14.28 -5.93
CA ARG A 281 9.49 -15.37 -6.75
C ARG A 281 9.52 -16.70 -6.01
N GLY A 282 8.44 -17.46 -6.01
CA GLY A 282 8.42 -18.80 -5.39
C GLY A 282 8.57 -18.77 -3.86
N LEU A 283 8.01 -17.76 -3.20
CA LEU A 283 8.08 -17.60 -1.74
C LEU A 283 7.34 -18.74 -1.02
N THR A 284 7.92 -19.26 0.05
CA THR A 284 7.27 -20.19 0.98
C THR A 284 7.42 -19.71 2.40
N LEU A 285 6.29 -19.42 3.06
CA LEU A 285 6.20 -19.11 4.48
C LEU A 285 5.42 -20.23 5.18
N ASN A 286 6.00 -20.89 6.19
CA ASN A 286 5.31 -21.98 6.88
C ASN A 286 5.55 -21.96 8.40
N GLY A 287 4.45 -21.91 9.17
CA GLY A 287 4.50 -22.02 10.63
C GLY A 287 4.91 -20.73 11.35
N LEU A 288 4.93 -19.60 10.64
CA LEU A 288 5.41 -18.33 11.20
C LEU A 288 4.40 -17.71 12.16
N THR A 289 4.91 -17.19 13.27
CA THR A 289 4.14 -16.35 14.18
C THR A 289 4.61 -14.90 14.09
N SER A 290 3.68 -13.95 13.95
CA SER A 290 3.97 -12.51 14.00
C SER A 290 3.05 -11.82 15.00
N ILE A 291 3.60 -10.98 15.87
CA ILE A 291 2.93 -10.43 17.05
C ILE A 291 3.16 -8.92 17.12
N ASN A 292 2.12 -8.16 17.44
CA ASN A 292 2.15 -6.72 17.68
C ASN A 292 2.86 -5.96 16.55
N SER A 293 2.43 -6.16 15.31
CA SER A 293 3.00 -5.42 14.19
C SER A 293 2.75 -3.90 14.35
N PRO A 294 3.72 -3.04 13.98
CA PRO A 294 3.53 -1.58 13.93
C PRO A 294 2.57 -1.11 12.83
N ARG A 295 2.30 -1.95 11.83
CA ARG A 295 1.26 -1.79 10.80
C ARG A 295 0.85 -3.19 10.37
N ASN A 296 0.76 -3.50 9.08
CA ASN A 296 0.43 -4.83 8.62
C ASN A 296 1.54 -5.84 8.98
N HIS A 297 1.16 -7.09 9.22
CA HIS A 297 2.08 -8.15 9.65
C HIS A 297 2.93 -8.68 8.50
N ILE A 298 2.32 -8.88 7.33
CA ILE A 298 2.97 -9.40 6.12
C ILE A 298 2.55 -8.54 4.92
N SER A 299 3.50 -8.04 4.15
CA SER A 299 3.28 -7.41 2.83
C SER A 299 3.81 -8.34 1.74
N ILE A 300 2.97 -8.67 0.77
CA ILE A 300 3.36 -9.37 -0.46
C ILE A 300 3.11 -8.42 -1.63
N ASN A 301 4.17 -7.79 -2.13
CA ASN A 301 4.09 -6.80 -3.20
C ASN A 301 4.94 -7.23 -4.40
N ALA A 302 4.40 -7.05 -5.61
CA ALA A 302 5.10 -7.36 -6.86
C ALA A 302 5.64 -8.80 -6.98
N CYS A 303 5.09 -9.77 -6.23
CA CYS A 303 5.62 -11.13 -6.18
C CYS A 303 5.04 -12.04 -7.27
N ASP A 304 5.73 -13.14 -7.58
CA ASP A 304 5.25 -14.21 -8.47
C ASP A 304 5.37 -15.58 -7.78
N GLY A 305 4.23 -16.12 -7.35
CA GLY A 305 4.19 -17.37 -6.59
C GLY A 305 4.56 -17.16 -5.11
N ALA A 306 3.56 -17.21 -4.23
CA ALA A 306 3.76 -17.23 -2.78
C ALA A 306 2.86 -18.28 -2.12
N THR A 307 3.45 -19.16 -1.31
CA THR A 307 2.74 -20.16 -0.50
C THR A 307 2.89 -19.83 0.97
N ILE A 308 1.79 -19.53 1.65
CA ILE A 308 1.76 -19.12 3.06
C ILE A 308 0.91 -20.12 3.83
N THR A 309 1.50 -20.81 4.80
CA THR A 309 0.86 -21.92 5.50
C THR A 309 1.04 -21.86 7.00
N ASN A 310 0.02 -22.30 7.73
CA ASN A 310 0.04 -22.47 9.19
C ASN A 310 0.51 -21.22 9.96
N ILE A 311 0.10 -20.03 9.53
CA ILE A 311 0.53 -18.77 10.13
C ILE A 311 -0.28 -18.43 11.39
N ASN A 312 0.33 -17.65 12.28
CA ASN A 312 -0.32 -17.12 13.47
C ASN A 312 0.00 -15.63 13.63
N LEU A 313 -0.93 -14.76 13.24
CA LEU A 313 -0.73 -13.31 13.24
C LEU A 313 -1.62 -12.68 14.32
N LYS A 314 -1.02 -11.88 15.20
CA LYS A 314 -1.72 -11.32 16.36
C LYS A 314 -1.37 -9.87 16.63
N ALA A 315 -2.38 -9.00 16.62
CA ALA A 315 -2.31 -7.64 17.16
C ALA A 315 -3.57 -7.33 17.99
N PRO A 316 -3.54 -6.31 18.86
CA PRO A 316 -4.74 -5.85 19.57
C PRO A 316 -5.84 -5.40 18.58
N GLU A 317 -7.10 -5.64 18.93
CA GLU A 317 -8.27 -5.25 18.10
C GLU A 317 -8.36 -3.74 17.83
N ASN A 318 -7.86 -2.92 18.76
CA ASN A 318 -7.86 -1.46 18.62
C ASN A 318 -6.58 -0.92 17.93
N ALA A 319 -5.69 -1.80 17.47
CA ALA A 319 -4.47 -1.41 16.77
C ALA A 319 -4.77 -1.10 15.30
N SER A 320 -4.83 0.19 14.97
CA SER A 320 -5.12 0.66 13.61
C SER A 320 -4.12 0.11 12.57
N ASN A 321 -4.63 -0.20 11.37
CA ASN A 321 -3.83 -0.62 10.21
C ASN A 321 -2.89 -1.80 10.49
N THR A 322 -3.28 -2.70 11.40
CA THR A 322 -2.51 -3.91 11.70
C THR A 322 -2.91 -5.09 10.84
N ASP A 323 -3.14 -4.87 9.55
CA ASP A 323 -3.62 -5.87 8.61
C ASP A 323 -2.78 -7.17 8.68
N GLY A 324 -3.42 -8.33 8.52
CA GLY A 324 -2.72 -9.61 8.60
C GLY A 324 -1.78 -9.81 7.42
N ILE A 325 -2.34 -9.96 6.22
CA ILE A 325 -1.59 -10.07 4.98
C ILE A 325 -2.12 -9.07 3.95
N ASP A 326 -1.24 -8.21 3.47
CA ASP A 326 -1.52 -7.30 2.36
C ASP A 326 -0.93 -7.86 1.07
N ILE A 327 -1.76 -8.03 0.04
CA ILE A 327 -1.37 -8.56 -1.26
C ILE A 327 -1.59 -7.47 -2.30
N SER A 328 -0.56 -7.14 -3.08
CA SER A 328 -0.62 -6.11 -4.12
C SER A 328 0.30 -6.45 -5.28
N ALA A 329 -0.08 -6.08 -6.51
CA ALA A 329 0.73 -6.29 -7.71
C ALA A 329 1.28 -7.74 -7.89
N THR A 330 0.60 -8.74 -7.34
CA THR A 330 1.15 -10.10 -7.16
C THR A 330 0.35 -11.14 -7.94
N ASN A 331 1.05 -12.10 -8.55
CA ASN A 331 0.43 -13.23 -9.24
C ASN A 331 0.68 -14.54 -8.49
N GLY A 332 -0.38 -15.31 -8.23
CA GLY A 332 -0.26 -16.67 -7.70
C GLY A 332 0.06 -16.72 -6.21
N VAL A 333 -0.91 -16.38 -5.35
CA VAL A 333 -0.78 -16.52 -3.89
C VAL A 333 -1.67 -17.63 -3.39
N ASN A 334 -1.11 -18.54 -2.59
CA ASN A 334 -1.85 -19.59 -1.90
C ASN A 334 -1.66 -19.45 -0.39
N VAL A 335 -2.72 -19.08 0.32
CA VAL A 335 -2.76 -19.02 1.78
C VAL A 335 -3.60 -20.20 2.29
N ASN A 336 -3.04 -21.01 3.19
CA ASN A 336 -3.71 -22.20 3.71
C ASN A 336 -3.39 -22.44 5.19
N GLY A 337 -4.40 -22.41 6.04
CA GLY A 337 -4.23 -22.75 7.46
C GLY A 337 -3.64 -21.60 8.27
N GLY A 338 -4.24 -21.32 9.42
CA GLY A 338 -3.71 -20.33 10.36
C GLY A 338 -4.78 -19.55 11.12
N ASN A 339 -4.30 -18.71 12.03
CA ASN A 339 -5.13 -17.79 12.81
C ASN A 339 -4.60 -16.37 12.61
N ILE A 340 -5.51 -15.43 12.32
CA ILE A 340 -5.18 -14.02 12.15
C ILE A 340 -6.19 -13.22 12.98
N GLY A 341 -5.70 -12.56 14.02
CA GLY A 341 -6.49 -11.65 14.85
C GLY A 341 -5.78 -10.32 14.99
N THR A 342 -6.34 -9.27 14.42
CA THR A 342 -5.70 -7.96 14.30
C THR A 342 -6.71 -6.83 14.54
N GLY A 343 -6.28 -5.57 14.39
CA GLY A 343 -7.18 -4.42 14.42
C GLY A 343 -7.62 -3.91 13.04
N ASP A 344 -7.27 -4.61 11.95
CA ASP A 344 -7.68 -4.26 10.60
C ASP A 344 -7.94 -5.53 9.75
N ASP A 345 -7.83 -5.47 8.42
CA ASP A 345 -8.15 -6.59 7.53
C ASP A 345 -7.34 -7.85 7.90
N CYS A 346 -8.01 -9.00 7.93
CA CYS A 346 -7.36 -10.31 8.05
C CYS A 346 -6.44 -10.55 6.85
N ILE A 347 -6.98 -10.29 5.65
CA ILE A 347 -6.24 -10.25 4.38
C ILE A 347 -6.84 -9.14 3.52
N ALA A 348 -5.99 -8.25 2.99
CA ALA A 348 -6.35 -7.25 1.99
C ALA A 348 -5.76 -7.61 0.62
N ILE A 349 -6.60 -7.64 -0.43
CA ILE A 349 -6.20 -7.95 -1.81
C ILE A 349 -6.37 -6.69 -2.66
N ASN A 350 -5.27 -6.00 -2.92
CA ASN A 350 -5.20 -4.72 -3.61
C ASN A 350 -4.91 -4.87 -5.12
N GLY A 351 -4.93 -3.75 -5.84
CA GLY A 351 -4.78 -3.69 -7.29
C GLY A 351 -3.53 -4.39 -7.84
N GLY A 352 -3.63 -4.88 -9.08
CA GLY A 352 -2.59 -5.62 -9.77
C GLY A 352 -2.44 -7.08 -9.32
N SER A 353 -3.41 -7.63 -8.58
CA SER A 353 -3.30 -8.96 -7.99
C SER A 353 -4.15 -10.01 -8.73
N TYR A 354 -3.56 -11.18 -9.00
CA TYR A 354 -4.16 -12.24 -9.81
C TYR A 354 -3.95 -13.62 -9.20
N ASN A 355 -4.91 -14.53 -9.41
CA ASN A 355 -4.79 -15.95 -9.05
C ASN A 355 -4.49 -16.14 -7.55
N ILE A 356 -5.43 -15.72 -6.71
CA ILE A 356 -5.32 -15.74 -5.25
C ILE A 356 -6.22 -16.83 -4.70
N ASN A 357 -5.66 -17.74 -3.91
CA ASN A 357 -6.39 -18.81 -3.23
C ASN A 357 -6.16 -18.73 -1.71
N ILE A 358 -7.24 -18.58 -0.94
CA ILE A 358 -7.22 -18.44 0.52
C ILE A 358 -8.11 -19.51 1.11
N THR A 359 -7.57 -20.33 2.01
CA THR A 359 -8.26 -21.50 2.55
C THR A 359 -7.95 -21.79 4.02
N ASN A 360 -8.91 -22.38 4.73
CA ASN A 360 -8.72 -22.95 6.07
C ASN A 360 -8.19 -21.95 7.12
N LEU A 361 -8.65 -20.69 7.09
CA LEU A 361 -8.23 -19.66 8.04
C LEU A 361 -9.29 -19.40 9.11
N ASN A 362 -8.82 -19.01 10.29
CA ASN A 362 -9.63 -18.35 11.30
C ASN A 362 -9.23 -16.87 11.36
N CYS A 363 -10.16 -15.98 11.02
CA CYS A 363 -9.99 -14.53 11.10
C CYS A 363 -10.77 -14.00 12.30
N GLY A 364 -10.16 -13.18 13.16
CA GLY A 364 -10.89 -12.52 14.25
C GLY A 364 -10.10 -12.31 15.52
N PRO A 365 -10.19 -11.11 16.14
CA PRO A 365 -10.93 -9.91 15.69
C PRO A 365 -10.26 -9.23 14.47
N GLY A 366 -10.86 -8.16 13.94
CA GLY A 366 -10.35 -7.39 12.77
C GLY A 366 -11.43 -7.00 11.75
N HIS A 367 -11.05 -6.60 10.53
CA HIS A 367 -11.97 -6.12 9.49
C HIS A 367 -12.38 -7.15 8.43
N GLY A 368 -11.96 -8.41 8.56
CA GLY A 368 -12.35 -9.50 7.66
C GLY A 368 -11.42 -9.67 6.46
N ILE A 369 -11.87 -10.38 5.41
CA ILE A 369 -11.10 -10.53 4.17
C ILE A 369 -11.66 -9.57 3.13
N SER A 370 -10.82 -8.66 2.65
CA SER A 370 -11.20 -7.57 1.76
C SER A 370 -10.53 -7.67 0.39
N VAL A 371 -11.31 -7.56 -0.68
CA VAL A 371 -10.82 -7.19 -2.01
C VAL A 371 -10.93 -5.67 -2.13
N GLY A 372 -9.78 -5.02 -2.32
CA GLY A 372 -9.62 -3.58 -2.38
C GLY A 372 -9.17 -2.94 -1.07
N SER A 373 -9.19 -1.60 -0.98
CA SER A 373 -9.96 -0.72 -1.87
C SER A 373 -9.36 -0.53 -3.26
N LEU A 374 -10.21 -0.66 -4.27
CA LEU A 374 -9.86 -0.49 -5.69
C LEU A 374 -10.40 0.83 -6.26
N GLY A 375 -9.74 1.34 -7.29
CA GLY A 375 -10.08 2.55 -8.00
C GLY A 375 -9.73 3.82 -7.24
N ARG A 376 -8.73 3.80 -6.34
CA ARG A 376 -8.34 4.96 -5.52
C ARG A 376 -7.93 6.18 -6.35
N ILE A 377 -7.33 5.92 -7.51
CA ILE A 377 -6.87 6.95 -8.44
C ILE A 377 -7.75 6.85 -9.69
N PRO A 378 -8.58 7.85 -9.99
CA PRO A 378 -9.49 7.78 -11.14
C PRO A 378 -8.80 7.55 -12.50
N SER A 379 -7.54 7.98 -12.63
CA SER A 379 -6.74 7.83 -13.85
C SER A 379 -6.02 6.47 -13.98
N VAL A 380 -5.93 5.70 -12.89
CA VAL A 380 -5.25 4.39 -12.86
C VAL A 380 -6.28 3.28 -12.75
N LYS A 381 -6.13 2.26 -13.59
CA LYS A 381 -7.00 1.09 -13.56
C LYS A 381 -6.44 0.06 -12.60
N GLU A 382 -7.06 -0.07 -11.43
CA GLU A 382 -6.71 -1.12 -10.48
C GLU A 382 -7.49 -2.41 -10.81
N VAL A 383 -6.76 -3.49 -11.07
CA VAL A 383 -7.34 -4.76 -11.51
C VAL A 383 -7.07 -5.86 -10.49
N VAL A 384 -8.10 -6.60 -10.13
CA VAL A 384 -8.00 -7.85 -9.37
C VAL A 384 -8.80 -8.93 -10.08
N SER A 385 -8.23 -10.12 -10.26
CA SER A 385 -9.01 -11.24 -10.79
C SER A 385 -8.59 -12.62 -10.30
N ASN A 386 -9.51 -13.59 -10.45
CA ASN A 386 -9.33 -14.98 -10.08
C ASN A 386 -9.01 -15.13 -8.59
N VAL A 387 -9.94 -14.71 -7.73
CA VAL A 387 -9.80 -14.82 -6.28
C VAL A 387 -10.75 -15.90 -5.77
N LYS A 388 -10.22 -16.84 -4.99
CA LYS A 388 -11.01 -17.85 -4.30
C LYS A 388 -10.71 -17.82 -2.81
N VAL A 389 -11.74 -17.60 -2.00
CA VAL A 389 -11.70 -17.68 -0.55
C VAL A 389 -12.65 -18.78 -0.12
N SER A 390 -12.15 -19.79 0.60
CA SER A 390 -13.03 -20.89 1.03
C SER A 390 -12.65 -21.56 2.34
N SER A 391 -13.63 -22.14 3.03
CA SER A 391 -13.40 -22.79 4.33
C SER A 391 -12.74 -21.84 5.35
N VAL A 392 -13.28 -20.62 5.48
CA VAL A 392 -12.76 -19.60 6.41
C VAL A 392 -13.81 -19.33 7.48
N ASN A 393 -13.38 -19.21 8.73
CA ASN A 393 -14.23 -18.81 9.85
C ASN A 393 -13.88 -17.40 10.33
N PHE A 394 -14.90 -16.59 10.54
CA PHE A 394 -14.78 -15.23 11.08
C PHE A 394 -15.34 -15.15 12.50
N PHE A 395 -14.61 -14.52 13.41
CA PHE A 395 -14.97 -14.39 14.81
C PHE A 395 -14.90 -12.93 15.26
N ASN A 396 -16.04 -12.33 15.59
CA ASN A 396 -16.15 -10.96 16.11
C ASN A 396 -15.39 -9.94 15.25
N THR A 397 -15.43 -10.10 13.92
CA THR A 397 -14.84 -9.15 12.97
C THR A 397 -15.86 -8.08 12.60
N GLN A 398 -15.37 -6.89 12.21
CA GLN A 398 -16.20 -5.82 11.66
C GLN A 398 -16.88 -6.25 10.35
N ASN A 399 -16.17 -7.02 9.51
CA ASN A 399 -16.74 -7.55 8.27
C ASN A 399 -16.36 -9.01 8.11
N GLY A 400 -17.13 -9.76 7.34
CA GLY A 400 -16.77 -11.11 6.92
C GLY A 400 -15.98 -11.05 5.63
N VAL A 401 -16.68 -11.25 4.52
CA VAL A 401 -16.12 -11.12 3.17
C VAL A 401 -16.54 -9.79 2.56
N ARG A 402 -15.58 -9.02 2.06
CA ARG A 402 -15.79 -7.65 1.62
C ARG A 402 -15.17 -7.39 0.25
N ILE A 403 -15.90 -6.74 -0.65
CA ILE A 403 -15.38 -6.09 -1.84
C ILE A 403 -15.65 -4.60 -1.70
N LYS A 404 -14.59 -3.77 -1.68
CA LYS A 404 -14.68 -2.33 -1.51
C LYS A 404 -14.03 -1.63 -2.71
N THR A 405 -14.78 -0.81 -3.44
CA THR A 405 -14.22 0.06 -4.48
C THR A 405 -14.59 1.51 -4.22
N VAL A 406 -13.69 2.40 -4.59
CA VAL A 406 -13.85 3.84 -4.42
C VAL A 406 -14.91 4.33 -5.39
N LYS A 407 -15.76 5.23 -4.91
CA LYS A 407 -16.77 5.90 -5.74
C LYS A 407 -16.09 6.61 -6.90
N ASP A 408 -16.60 6.43 -8.11
CA ASP A 408 -16.03 6.98 -9.35
C ASP A 408 -14.59 6.52 -9.65
N GLY A 409 -14.18 5.40 -9.03
CA GLY A 409 -12.91 4.74 -9.27
C GLY A 409 -12.86 4.01 -10.62
N SER A 410 -11.66 3.63 -11.03
CA SER A 410 -11.39 3.00 -12.33
C SER A 410 -10.67 1.66 -12.17
N GLY A 411 -11.01 0.67 -12.99
CA GLY A 411 -10.42 -0.67 -12.93
C GLY A 411 -11.44 -1.79 -13.04
N SER A 412 -11.08 -2.99 -12.58
CA SER A 412 -11.98 -4.14 -12.53
C SER A 412 -11.68 -5.14 -11.41
N ALA A 413 -12.73 -5.78 -10.91
CA ALA A 413 -12.66 -6.91 -9.99
C ALA A 413 -13.46 -8.07 -10.58
N SER A 414 -12.82 -9.17 -10.94
CA SER A 414 -13.50 -10.25 -11.67
C SER A 414 -13.17 -11.68 -11.24
N ASN A 415 -14.13 -12.58 -11.44
CA ASN A 415 -14.00 -14.00 -11.09
C ASN A 415 -13.58 -14.20 -9.63
N ILE A 416 -14.46 -13.79 -8.72
CA ILE A 416 -14.23 -13.82 -7.26
C ILE A 416 -15.24 -14.77 -6.64
N THR A 417 -14.76 -15.74 -5.86
CA THR A 417 -15.62 -16.71 -5.17
C THR A 417 -15.32 -16.75 -3.68
N PHE A 418 -16.36 -16.53 -2.86
CA PHE A 418 -16.36 -16.78 -1.43
C PHE A 418 -17.22 -18.01 -1.15
N SER A 419 -16.66 -19.07 -0.57
CA SER A 419 -17.41 -20.32 -0.40
C SER A 419 -17.13 -21.12 0.87
N GLY A 420 -18.16 -21.66 1.52
CA GLY A 420 -18.00 -22.42 2.77
C GLY A 420 -17.44 -21.54 3.88
N ILE A 421 -18.15 -20.47 4.21
CA ILE A 421 -17.70 -19.44 5.17
C ILE A 421 -18.55 -19.51 6.44
N GLY A 422 -17.90 -19.64 7.58
CA GLY A 422 -18.53 -19.59 8.90
C GLY A 422 -18.40 -18.21 9.54
N MET A 423 -19.48 -17.69 10.12
CA MET A 423 -19.51 -16.37 10.77
C MET A 423 -19.96 -16.50 12.23
N ASN A 424 -19.23 -15.89 13.17
CA ASN A 424 -19.63 -15.82 14.57
C ASN A 424 -19.51 -14.39 15.09
N GLY A 425 -20.64 -13.72 15.30
CA GLY A 425 -20.68 -12.36 15.83
C GLY A 425 -20.07 -11.33 14.90
N VAL A 426 -20.12 -11.54 13.59
CA VAL A 426 -19.53 -10.62 12.59
C VAL A 426 -20.44 -9.41 12.39
N GLN A 427 -19.91 -8.19 12.38
CA GLN A 427 -20.77 -7.00 12.31
C GLN A 427 -21.42 -6.81 10.93
N ASN A 428 -20.66 -6.94 9.84
CA ASN A 428 -21.14 -6.87 8.45
C ASN A 428 -20.66 -8.11 7.66
N PRO A 429 -21.38 -9.25 7.71
CA PRO A 429 -20.94 -10.53 7.15
C PRO A 429 -20.59 -10.52 5.66
N ILE A 430 -21.46 -9.98 4.80
CA ILE A 430 -21.24 -9.94 3.35
C ILE A 430 -21.37 -8.50 2.88
N VAL A 431 -20.29 -7.96 2.30
CA VAL A 431 -20.26 -6.57 1.78
C VAL A 431 -19.69 -6.55 0.37
N LEU A 432 -20.42 -5.93 -0.56
CA LEU A 432 -19.96 -5.53 -1.88
C LEU A 432 -20.42 -4.09 -2.08
N SER A 433 -19.50 -3.12 -2.00
CA SER A 433 -19.84 -1.71 -2.14
C SER A 433 -18.88 -0.99 -3.07
N GLN A 434 -19.45 -0.26 -4.04
CA GLN A 434 -18.72 0.65 -4.92
C GLN A 434 -18.71 2.10 -4.42
N PHE A 435 -19.05 2.31 -3.15
CA PHE A 435 -19.16 3.63 -2.52
C PHE A 435 -18.14 3.85 -1.41
N TYR A 436 -17.03 3.10 -1.41
CA TYR A 436 -15.99 3.26 -0.40
C TYR A 436 -15.41 4.68 -0.47
N CYS A 437 -15.42 5.37 0.67
CA CYS A 437 -14.98 6.75 0.78
C CYS A 437 -14.19 6.91 2.08
N PRO A 438 -12.86 6.75 2.06
CA PRO A 438 -12.03 6.79 3.27
C PRO A 438 -11.82 8.20 3.84
N HIS A 439 -12.14 9.26 3.07
CA HIS A 439 -12.00 10.65 3.50
C HIS A 439 -13.35 11.36 3.47
N LYS A 440 -13.65 12.20 4.48
CA LYS A 440 -14.96 12.89 4.62
C LYS A 440 -15.38 13.75 3.41
N ASN A 441 -14.47 14.02 2.47
CA ASN A 441 -14.68 14.88 1.29
C ASN A 441 -14.52 14.13 -0.05
N CYS A 442 -15.22 13.01 -0.26
CA CYS A 442 -15.40 12.46 -1.62
C CYS A 442 -16.46 13.28 -2.38
N THR A 443 -16.16 14.54 -2.69
CA THR A 443 -17.07 15.43 -3.44
C THR A 443 -17.00 15.13 -4.94
N HIS A 444 -17.79 14.16 -5.40
CA HIS A 444 -17.84 13.79 -6.82
C HIS A 444 -19.24 13.97 -7.42
N LYS A 445 -19.27 14.60 -8.60
CA LYS A 445 -20.46 15.19 -9.25
C LYS A 445 -21.17 14.28 -10.26
N SER A 446 -20.67 13.08 -10.58
CA SER A 446 -21.28 12.24 -11.63
C SER A 446 -20.88 10.77 -11.54
N TYR A 447 -21.86 9.87 -11.70
CA TYR A 447 -21.68 8.41 -11.88
C TYR A 447 -21.06 8.04 -13.26
N SER A 448 -20.11 8.83 -13.78
CA SER A 448 -19.63 8.65 -15.16
C SER A 448 -18.71 7.44 -15.32
N GLN A 449 -18.16 6.90 -14.23
CA GLN A 449 -17.28 5.73 -14.21
C GLN A 449 -17.40 4.97 -12.88
N ALA A 450 -17.09 3.67 -12.90
CA ALA A 450 -16.99 2.83 -11.72
C ALA A 450 -16.05 1.65 -12.01
N VAL A 451 -15.42 1.10 -10.97
CA VAL A 451 -14.64 -0.14 -11.07
C VAL A 451 -15.57 -1.27 -11.51
N GLN A 452 -15.32 -1.89 -12.67
CA GLN A 452 -16.21 -2.95 -13.16
C GLN A 452 -16.11 -4.20 -12.29
N ILE A 453 -17.19 -4.58 -11.63
CA ILE A 453 -17.29 -5.84 -10.89
C ILE A 453 -17.97 -6.89 -11.76
N SER A 454 -17.39 -8.08 -11.89
CA SER A 454 -17.99 -9.15 -12.69
C SER A 454 -17.71 -10.57 -12.20
N GLY A 455 -18.71 -11.45 -12.24
CA GLY A 455 -18.55 -12.86 -11.86
C GLY A 455 -18.15 -13.01 -10.40
N VAL A 456 -19.00 -12.54 -9.49
CA VAL A 456 -18.80 -12.67 -8.04
C VAL A 456 -19.78 -13.69 -7.49
N THR A 457 -19.28 -14.73 -6.82
CA THR A 457 -20.11 -15.77 -6.21
C THR A 457 -19.90 -15.81 -4.71
N PHE A 458 -20.99 -15.70 -3.96
CA PHE A 458 -21.06 -16.02 -2.55
C PHE A 458 -21.88 -17.31 -2.39
N TYR A 459 -21.27 -18.34 -1.82
CA TYR A 459 -21.90 -19.66 -1.74
C TYR A 459 -21.66 -20.32 -0.39
N ASP A 460 -22.70 -20.89 0.23
CA ASP A 460 -22.56 -21.61 1.51
C ASP A 460 -21.90 -20.74 2.60
N ILE A 461 -22.56 -19.63 2.92
CA ILE A 461 -22.12 -18.69 3.98
C ILE A 461 -23.15 -18.72 5.09
N HIS A 462 -22.72 -19.06 6.30
CA HIS A 462 -23.64 -19.26 7.42
C HIS A 462 -23.08 -18.74 8.74
N GLY A 463 -23.97 -18.46 9.70
CA GLY A 463 -23.56 -18.08 11.04
C GLY A 463 -24.35 -16.92 11.61
N THR A 464 -23.70 -16.05 12.39
CA THR A 464 -24.36 -14.95 13.10
C THR A 464 -23.78 -13.57 12.80
N SER A 465 -24.66 -12.57 12.73
CA SER A 465 -24.33 -11.16 12.57
C SER A 465 -24.53 -10.39 13.88
N ALA A 466 -23.52 -9.65 14.33
CA ALA A 466 -23.65 -8.71 15.44
C ALA A 466 -24.29 -7.37 15.01
N GLY A 467 -24.19 -7.01 13.73
CA GLY A 467 -24.83 -5.83 13.16
C GLY A 467 -26.16 -6.14 12.46
N PRO A 468 -26.96 -5.10 12.15
CA PRO A 468 -28.25 -5.27 11.47
C PRO A 468 -28.09 -5.66 9.99
N ASN A 469 -27.02 -5.24 9.32
CA ASN A 469 -26.83 -5.44 7.89
C ASN A 469 -26.05 -6.73 7.65
N ALA A 470 -26.75 -7.85 7.48
CA ALA A 470 -26.11 -9.14 7.23
C ALA A 470 -25.52 -9.24 5.81
N ILE A 471 -26.25 -8.68 4.84
CA ILE A 471 -25.87 -8.66 3.42
C ILE A 471 -25.99 -7.21 2.95
N ASP A 472 -24.93 -6.68 2.35
CA ASP A 472 -24.90 -5.34 1.80
C ASP A 472 -24.28 -5.34 0.40
N ILE A 473 -25.11 -5.15 -0.64
CA ILE A 473 -24.69 -5.15 -2.05
C ILE A 473 -25.12 -3.83 -2.69
N GLU A 474 -24.16 -2.93 -2.88
CA GLU A 474 -24.39 -1.60 -3.41
C GLU A 474 -23.49 -1.34 -4.62
N CYS A 475 -24.13 -1.29 -5.77
CA CYS A 475 -23.48 -1.00 -7.04
C CYS A 475 -23.77 0.44 -7.48
N ALA A 476 -22.86 1.02 -8.25
CA ALA A 476 -22.97 2.38 -8.78
C ALA A 476 -24.15 2.48 -9.77
N ASN A 477 -24.34 1.44 -10.58
CA ASN A 477 -25.46 1.26 -11.50
C ASN A 477 -25.63 -0.22 -11.87
N GLU A 478 -26.74 -0.58 -12.52
CA GLU A 478 -27.09 -1.98 -12.86
C GLU A 478 -26.05 -2.71 -13.73
N ASN A 479 -25.19 -1.97 -14.45
CA ASN A 479 -24.16 -2.54 -15.32
C ASN A 479 -22.77 -2.57 -14.67
N SER A 480 -22.58 -1.86 -13.55
CA SER A 480 -21.29 -1.79 -12.85
C SER A 480 -20.96 -3.07 -12.06
N CYS A 481 -21.97 -3.90 -11.79
CA CYS A 481 -21.84 -5.23 -11.19
C CYS A 481 -22.58 -6.26 -12.04
N VAL A 482 -21.88 -7.17 -12.70
CA VAL A 482 -22.46 -8.14 -13.62
C VAL A 482 -22.19 -9.57 -13.17
N GLY A 483 -23.22 -10.42 -13.09
CA GLY A 483 -23.04 -11.82 -12.69
C GLY A 483 -22.65 -11.97 -11.22
N VAL A 484 -23.33 -11.22 -10.34
CA VAL A 484 -23.25 -11.43 -8.89
C VAL A 484 -24.26 -12.50 -8.50
N ALA A 485 -23.81 -13.52 -7.78
CA ALA A 485 -24.65 -14.65 -7.36
C ALA A 485 -24.50 -14.94 -5.85
N LEU A 486 -25.63 -15.17 -5.18
CA LEU A 486 -25.71 -15.56 -3.78
C LEU A 486 -26.51 -16.86 -3.66
N SER A 487 -25.93 -17.90 -3.07
CA SER A 487 -26.69 -19.13 -2.81
C SER A 487 -26.29 -19.82 -1.51
N LYS A 488 -27.27 -20.46 -0.85
CA LYS A 488 -27.10 -21.11 0.45
C LYS A 488 -26.51 -20.15 1.50
N ILE A 489 -27.13 -18.99 1.62
CA ILE A 489 -26.74 -17.99 2.62
C ILE A 489 -27.70 -18.11 3.80
N ASN A 490 -27.17 -18.25 5.01
CA ASN A 490 -27.94 -18.34 6.23
C ASN A 490 -27.26 -17.58 7.38
N ILE A 491 -27.52 -16.28 7.45
CA ILE A 491 -27.05 -15.42 8.52
C ILE A 491 -28.20 -15.11 9.48
N GLN A 492 -27.97 -15.39 10.76
CA GLN A 492 -28.93 -15.14 11.84
C GLN A 492 -28.44 -13.98 12.72
N PRO A 493 -29.33 -13.31 13.47
CA PRO A 493 -28.87 -12.35 14.48
C PRO A 493 -28.02 -13.05 15.56
N ALA A 494 -26.92 -12.43 15.96
CA ALA A 494 -26.16 -12.84 17.13
C ALA A 494 -26.95 -12.59 18.43
N LYS A 495 -26.49 -13.19 19.53
CA LYS A 495 -27.13 -12.99 20.85
C LYS A 495 -27.15 -11.51 21.21
N GLY A 496 -28.34 -10.97 21.46
CA GLY A 496 -28.54 -9.55 21.80
C GLY A 496 -28.89 -8.66 20.60
N GLN A 497 -28.86 -9.18 19.36
CA GLN A 497 -29.29 -8.47 18.17
C GLN A 497 -30.75 -8.80 17.84
N SER A 498 -31.58 -7.78 17.62
CA SER A 498 -33.03 -7.95 17.42
C SER A 498 -33.39 -8.60 16.08
N GLY A 499 -32.53 -8.47 15.07
CA GLY A 499 -32.76 -9.00 13.74
C GLY A 499 -31.65 -8.62 12.77
N VAL A 500 -31.72 -9.17 11.56
CA VAL A 500 -30.78 -8.91 10.47
C VAL A 500 -31.55 -8.70 9.17
N ILE A 501 -31.02 -7.83 8.32
CA ILE A 501 -31.60 -7.46 7.03
C ILE A 501 -30.56 -7.59 5.91
N SER A 502 -31.06 -7.57 4.67
CA SER A 502 -30.25 -7.43 3.47
C SER A 502 -30.50 -6.06 2.82
N ILE A 503 -29.44 -5.42 2.37
CA ILE A 503 -29.46 -4.22 1.53
C ILE A 503 -28.97 -4.63 0.15
N CYS A 504 -29.74 -4.30 -0.90
CA CYS A 504 -29.32 -4.49 -2.28
C CYS A 504 -29.78 -3.33 -3.16
N LYS A 505 -28.83 -2.59 -3.72
CA LYS A 505 -29.07 -1.41 -4.55
C LYS A 505 -28.34 -1.51 -5.88
N ASN A 506 -29.07 -1.24 -6.97
CA ASN A 506 -28.55 -1.14 -8.33
C ASN A 506 -27.78 -2.38 -8.82
N ALA A 507 -28.15 -3.55 -8.34
CA ALA A 507 -27.48 -4.79 -8.68
C ALA A 507 -28.49 -5.80 -9.20
N ASN A 508 -28.14 -6.49 -10.28
CA ASN A 508 -28.86 -7.68 -10.72
C ASN A 508 -28.18 -8.91 -10.12
N VAL A 509 -28.76 -9.43 -9.03
CA VAL A 509 -28.21 -10.53 -8.26
C VAL A 509 -29.01 -11.80 -8.51
N GLN A 510 -28.32 -12.88 -8.89
CA GLN A 510 -28.92 -14.21 -8.91
C GLN A 510 -28.91 -14.79 -7.50
N SER A 511 -30.07 -14.92 -6.87
CA SER A 511 -30.18 -15.44 -5.50
C SER A 511 -30.93 -16.78 -5.44
N SER A 512 -30.47 -17.70 -4.60
CA SER A 512 -31.16 -18.97 -4.33
C SER A 512 -30.90 -19.46 -2.90
N VAL A 513 -31.95 -19.55 -2.08
CA VAL A 513 -31.87 -19.91 -0.65
C VAL A 513 -30.96 -18.93 0.10
N VAL A 514 -31.51 -17.74 0.38
CA VAL A 514 -30.80 -16.64 1.04
C VAL A 514 -31.62 -16.17 2.24
N SER A 515 -31.00 -16.17 3.43
CA SER A 515 -31.55 -15.67 4.68
C SER A 515 -30.50 -14.76 5.35
N PRO A 516 -30.82 -13.49 5.67
CA PRO A 516 -32.11 -12.82 5.46
C PRO A 516 -32.48 -12.66 3.97
N PRO A 517 -33.78 -12.54 3.61
CA PRO A 517 -34.20 -12.40 2.21
C PRO A 517 -33.51 -11.22 1.53
N LEU A 518 -33.13 -11.39 0.26
CA LEU A 518 -32.45 -10.36 -0.55
C LEU A 518 -33.40 -9.85 -1.63
N ASN A 519 -33.76 -8.57 -1.56
CA ASN A 519 -34.54 -7.87 -2.58
C ASN A 519 -33.72 -6.70 -3.11
N CYS A 520 -33.46 -6.69 -4.42
CA CYS A 520 -32.68 -5.64 -5.05
C CYS A 520 -33.60 -4.58 -5.66
N THR A 521 -33.34 -3.31 -5.33
CA THR A 521 -34.09 -2.18 -5.86
C THR A 521 -33.27 -1.43 -6.92
N PRO A 522 -33.87 -1.07 -8.07
CA PRO A 522 -33.27 -0.08 -8.99
C PRO A 522 -33.12 1.28 -8.32
N LEU A 523 -32.18 2.10 -8.80
CA LEU A 523 -31.98 3.48 -8.32
C LEU A 523 -33.27 4.26 -8.57
N ALA A 524 -33.96 4.68 -7.50
CA ALA A 524 -35.03 5.65 -7.64
C ALA A 524 -34.45 6.93 -8.24
N ALA A 525 -35.01 7.39 -9.36
CA ALA A 525 -34.69 8.71 -9.88
C ALA A 525 -35.07 9.76 -8.82
N ALA A 526 -34.06 10.50 -8.35
CA ALA A 526 -34.11 11.63 -7.42
C ALA A 526 -34.17 11.31 -5.90
N SER A 527 -33.02 11.35 -5.24
CA SER A 527 -32.58 12.48 -4.40
C SER A 527 -31.35 12.04 -3.59
N LEU A 528 -30.35 12.91 -3.55
CA LEU A 528 -29.15 12.74 -2.72
C LEU A 528 -29.58 12.73 -1.25
N ILE A 529 -29.84 11.54 -0.71
CA ILE A 529 -29.87 11.35 0.73
C ILE A 529 -28.41 11.10 1.11
N GLU A 530 -27.78 12.12 1.67
CA GLU A 530 -26.54 11.98 2.41
C GLU A 530 -26.73 10.86 3.45
N MET A 531 -26.00 9.76 3.30
CA MET A 531 -25.82 8.83 4.40
C MET A 531 -25.04 9.57 5.50
N PRO A 532 -25.54 9.60 6.75
CA PRO A 532 -24.82 10.25 7.83
C PRO A 532 -23.44 9.59 7.99
N LEU A 533 -22.41 10.43 7.86
CA LEU A 533 -21.04 10.14 8.26
C LEU A 533 -20.99 10.09 9.78
N ASP A 534 -21.37 8.97 10.38
CA ASP A 534 -20.87 8.57 11.71
C ASP A 534 -21.14 7.09 11.94
N TYR A 535 -20.19 6.24 11.51
CA TYR A 535 -19.98 4.96 12.17
C TYR A 535 -18.84 5.14 13.18
N ASN A 536 -19.12 5.95 14.19
CA ASN A 536 -18.22 6.21 15.31
C ASN A 536 -18.74 5.39 16.50
N HIS A 537 -18.16 4.21 16.72
CA HIS A 537 -18.54 3.35 17.83
C HIS A 537 -17.90 3.87 19.13
N ASN A 538 -18.41 4.99 19.66
CA ASN A 538 -18.16 5.43 21.04
C ASN A 538 -19.06 6.58 21.52
N ASP A 539 -20.36 6.58 21.21
CA ASP A 539 -21.28 7.48 21.89
C ASP A 539 -22.47 6.75 22.53
N LYS A 540 -22.60 6.90 23.86
CA LYS A 540 -23.63 6.29 24.71
C LYS A 540 -24.94 7.11 24.73
N SER A 541 -25.18 7.96 23.72
CA SER A 541 -26.23 8.98 23.76
C SER A 541 -27.52 8.63 23.01
N GLN A 542 -27.67 7.44 22.40
CA GLN A 542 -28.91 7.05 21.70
C GLN A 542 -29.64 5.86 22.33
N GLN A 543 -30.02 5.99 23.61
CA GLN A 543 -30.95 5.08 24.28
C GLN A 543 -32.32 5.69 24.67
N GLU A 544 -32.64 6.91 24.23
CA GLU A 544 -33.92 7.55 24.55
C GLU A 544 -34.64 8.06 23.29
N ALA A 545 -35.16 7.16 22.46
CA ALA A 545 -36.14 7.50 21.43
C ALA A 545 -36.98 6.30 20.96
N ILE A 546 -37.45 5.45 21.88
CA ILE A 546 -38.58 4.53 21.62
C ILE A 546 -39.50 4.55 22.84
N ALA A 547 -40.18 5.67 23.03
CA ALA A 547 -41.34 5.78 23.91
C ALA A 547 -42.12 7.06 23.55
N THR A 548 -42.92 6.98 22.48
CA THR A 548 -44.16 7.74 22.17
C THR A 548 -44.29 7.96 20.67
N THR A 549 -45.02 7.09 19.97
CA THR A 549 -46.37 7.35 19.40
C THR A 549 -46.86 6.11 18.67
#